data_AF-A0A6J4IDT2-F1
#
_entry.id   AF-A0A6J4IDT2-F1
#
_cell.length_a   1.000
_cell.length_b   1.000
_cell.length_c   1.000
_cell.angle_alpha   90.00
_cell.angle_beta   90.00
_cell.angle_gamma   90.00
#
_symmetry.space_group_name_H-M   'P 1'
#
loop_
_entity.id
_entity.type
_entity.pdbx_description
1 polymer ?
#
loop_
_entity_poly.entity_id
_entity_poly.type
_entity_poly.pdbx_seq_one_letter_code
_entity_poly.pdbx_strand_id
1 'polypeptide(L)'
;MKKIILMLLCLGCFAGAYAQDIIIKRNGEEISATILELSPDLVKYKRFDYPDGPIISIFKSEVFMIKYANGTKETFGAPPAVPSASASSVPIYPPVQQEIKLGGPRLGFTIIGGAQANRLQDEFDVNPFLTQFGWQFETRLFTTAGGLSGLVEIVPLVGGLEQGRFVPSISGILGLRRARGFEFGVGPNLSLAGAGLVFAAGTNFTSQGLNFPVNVALVPGRDGVRVSLLFGFNSRKN
;
A
#
# COMPACT_ATOMS: atom_id res chain seq x y z
N MET A 1 73.86 -9.14 -23.79
CA MET A 1 73.53 -9.74 -22.47
C MET A 1 72.63 -8.86 -21.59
N LYS A 2 72.82 -7.52 -21.53
CA LYS A 2 71.96 -6.61 -20.73
C LYS A 2 70.46 -6.60 -21.11
N LYS A 3 70.11 -6.84 -22.38
CA LYS A 3 68.70 -6.92 -22.83
C LYS A 3 67.98 -8.22 -22.42
N ILE A 4 68.73 -9.30 -22.18
CA ILE A 4 68.16 -10.61 -21.78
C ILE A 4 67.82 -10.59 -20.28
N ILE A 5 68.64 -9.89 -19.47
CA ILE A 5 68.39 -9.71 -18.03
C ILE A 5 67.14 -8.86 -17.78
N LEU A 6 66.88 -7.85 -18.63
CA LEU A 6 65.67 -7.04 -18.55
C LEU A 6 64.40 -7.83 -18.93
N MET A 7 64.52 -8.82 -19.83
CA MET A 7 63.40 -9.66 -20.25
C MET A 7 63.07 -10.75 -19.21
N LEU A 8 64.06 -11.24 -18.45
CA LEU A 8 63.84 -12.17 -17.34
C LEU A 8 63.26 -11.48 -16.09
N LEU A 9 63.55 -10.19 -15.86
CA LEU A 9 63.03 -9.44 -14.71
C LEU A 9 61.53 -9.10 -14.86
N CYS A 10 61.02 -8.95 -16.10
CA CYS A 10 59.58 -8.76 -16.35
C CYS A 10 58.76 -10.04 -16.20
N LEU A 11 59.39 -11.22 -16.15
CA LEU A 11 58.67 -12.50 -16.03
C LEU A 11 58.34 -12.88 -14.57
N GLY A 12 58.84 -12.10 -13.59
CA GLY A 12 58.66 -12.36 -12.16
C GLY A 12 57.46 -11.68 -11.48
N CYS A 13 56.65 -10.90 -12.19
CA CYS A 13 55.54 -10.12 -11.59
C CYS A 13 54.14 -10.76 -11.68
N PHE A 14 54.00 -12.02 -12.06
CA PHE A 14 52.73 -12.74 -11.94
C PHE A 14 52.56 -13.31 -10.51
N ALA A 15 52.56 -12.43 -9.51
CA ALA A 15 52.07 -12.77 -8.18
C ALA A 15 50.53 -12.79 -8.23
N GLY A 16 49.93 -13.88 -7.74
CA GLY A 16 48.52 -14.23 -7.93
C GLY A 16 47.54 -13.10 -7.60
N ALA A 17 46.78 -12.70 -8.62
CA ALA A 17 45.52 -12.01 -8.40
C ALA A 17 44.54 -13.04 -7.80
N TYR A 18 44.40 -13.04 -6.49
CA TYR A 18 43.26 -13.69 -5.84
C TYR A 18 42.03 -12.90 -6.26
N ALA A 19 41.36 -13.38 -7.31
CA ALA A 19 40.07 -12.85 -7.67
C ALA A 19 39.05 -13.51 -6.74
N GLN A 20 38.41 -12.71 -5.88
CA GLN A 20 37.26 -13.11 -5.10
C GLN A 20 35.96 -12.83 -5.87
N ASP A 21 34.87 -13.49 -5.48
CA ASP A 21 33.56 -13.11 -5.96
C ASP A 21 33.09 -11.86 -5.20
N ILE A 22 32.36 -10.98 -5.88
CA ILE A 22 31.77 -9.78 -5.30
C ILE A 22 30.26 -9.85 -5.51
N ILE A 23 29.52 -9.87 -4.41
CA ILE A 23 28.06 -9.78 -4.39
C ILE A 23 27.70 -8.31 -4.23
N ILE A 24 27.09 -7.71 -5.25
CA ILE A 24 26.56 -6.36 -5.21
C ILE A 24 25.07 -6.45 -4.90
N LYS A 25 24.65 -5.93 -3.76
CA LYS A 25 23.24 -5.85 -3.36
C LYS A 25 22.52 -4.72 -4.10
N ARG A 26 21.20 -4.78 -4.14
CA ARG A 26 20.35 -3.71 -4.72
C ARG A 26 20.45 -2.37 -3.99
N ASN A 27 20.84 -2.38 -2.71
CA ASN A 27 21.12 -1.15 -1.94
C ASN A 27 22.50 -0.55 -2.24
N GLY A 28 23.31 -1.16 -3.12
CA GLY A 28 24.65 -0.73 -3.47
C GLY A 28 25.77 -1.25 -2.55
N GLU A 29 25.45 -2.05 -1.53
CA GLU A 29 26.44 -2.69 -0.68
C GLU A 29 27.18 -3.79 -1.43
N GLU A 30 28.51 -3.79 -1.34
CA GLU A 30 29.37 -4.81 -1.94
C GLU A 30 29.92 -5.76 -0.88
N ILE A 31 29.76 -7.06 -1.11
CA ILE A 31 30.26 -8.11 -0.23
C ILE A 31 31.30 -8.94 -0.99
N SER A 32 32.53 -8.95 -0.49
CA SER A 32 33.56 -9.90 -0.94
C SER A 32 33.26 -11.28 -0.39
N ALA A 33 33.02 -12.25 -1.26
CA ALA A 33 32.49 -13.55 -0.91
C ALA A 33 33.14 -14.68 -1.73
N THR A 34 33.01 -15.91 -1.21
CA THR A 34 33.19 -17.14 -1.96
C THR A 34 31.82 -17.80 -2.06
N ILE A 35 31.28 -17.90 -3.27
CA ILE A 35 29.95 -18.48 -3.48
C ILE A 35 30.03 -20.00 -3.37
N LEU A 36 29.13 -20.58 -2.58
CA LEU A 36 29.04 -22.02 -2.37
C LEU A 36 27.92 -22.65 -3.19
N GLU A 37 26.76 -22.01 -3.24
CA GLU A 37 25.57 -22.55 -3.91
C GLU A 37 24.65 -21.43 -4.42
N LEU A 38 24.11 -21.62 -5.62
CA LEU A 38 23.09 -20.77 -6.23
C LEU A 38 21.80 -21.57 -6.40
N SER A 39 20.86 -21.40 -5.48
CA SER A 39 19.50 -21.96 -5.61
C SER A 39 18.60 -20.99 -6.40
N PRO A 40 17.36 -21.38 -6.79
CA PRO A 40 16.45 -20.48 -7.51
C PRO A 40 16.17 -19.17 -6.77
N ASP A 41 16.08 -19.22 -5.44
CA ASP A 41 15.68 -18.06 -4.61
C ASP A 41 16.81 -17.51 -3.73
N LEU A 42 17.85 -18.30 -3.46
CA LEU A 42 18.90 -18.02 -2.47
C LEU A 42 20.30 -18.17 -3.06
N VAL A 43 21.22 -17.33 -2.58
CA VAL A 43 22.66 -17.44 -2.78
C VAL A 43 23.29 -17.77 -1.44
N LYS A 44 23.98 -18.90 -1.34
CA LYS A 44 24.78 -19.26 -0.15
C LYS A 44 26.23 -18.92 -0.41
N TYR A 45 26.84 -18.21 0.53
CA TYR A 45 28.23 -17.76 0.41
C TYR A 45 28.94 -17.76 1.75
N LYS A 46 30.27 -17.76 1.71
CA LYS A 46 31.14 -17.44 2.84
C LYS A 46 31.82 -16.10 2.58
N ARG A 47 32.03 -15.32 3.64
CA ARG A 47 32.78 -14.07 3.55
C ARG A 47 34.24 -14.34 3.20
N PHE A 48 34.77 -13.62 2.23
CA PHE A 48 36.16 -13.83 1.79
C PHE A 48 37.17 -13.46 2.88
N ASP A 49 36.86 -12.46 3.70
CA ASP A 49 37.65 -12.03 4.86
C ASP A 49 37.44 -12.91 6.10
N TYR A 50 36.51 -13.88 6.06
CA TYR A 50 36.26 -14.82 7.15
C TYR A 50 35.97 -16.25 6.65
N PRO A 51 36.99 -16.98 6.13
CA PRO A 51 36.81 -18.30 5.49
C PRO A 51 36.29 -19.39 6.43
N ASP A 52 36.69 -19.34 7.71
CA ASP A 52 36.22 -20.26 8.77
C ASP A 52 34.86 -19.85 9.36
N GLY A 53 34.25 -18.79 8.82
CA GLY A 53 32.95 -18.30 9.25
C GLY A 53 31.77 -19.19 8.85
N PRO A 54 30.58 -18.91 9.39
CA PRO A 54 29.35 -19.62 9.04
C PRO A 54 28.97 -19.39 7.57
N ILE A 55 28.21 -20.32 7.01
CA ILE A 55 27.61 -20.14 5.69
C ILE A 55 26.47 -19.12 5.82
N ILE A 56 26.52 -18.06 5.02
CA ILE A 56 25.52 -16.99 5.00
C ILE A 56 24.63 -17.18 3.78
N SER A 57 23.33 -16.97 3.94
CA SER A 57 22.34 -17.05 2.86
C SER A 57 21.76 -15.66 2.60
N ILE A 58 21.65 -15.27 1.34
CA ILE A 58 20.99 -14.03 0.90
C ILE A 58 20.00 -14.34 -0.22
N PHE A 59 18.84 -13.67 -0.24
CA PHE A 59 17.87 -13.85 -1.31
C PHE A 59 18.37 -13.25 -2.63
N LYS A 60 18.18 -13.97 -3.75
CA LYS A 60 18.51 -13.45 -5.10
C LYS A 60 17.74 -12.18 -5.45
N SER A 61 16.58 -11.95 -4.82
CA SER A 61 15.82 -10.70 -4.93
C SER A 61 16.56 -9.50 -4.35
N GLU A 62 17.46 -9.69 -3.37
CA GLU A 62 18.25 -8.63 -2.73
C GLU A 62 19.59 -8.40 -3.45
N VAL A 63 20.03 -9.36 -4.26
CA VAL A 63 21.26 -9.28 -5.04
C VAL A 63 20.97 -8.59 -6.37
N PHE A 64 21.76 -7.59 -6.73
CA PHE A 64 21.71 -6.93 -8.03
C PHE A 64 22.60 -7.66 -9.05
N MET A 65 23.83 -7.98 -8.64
CA MET A 65 24.83 -8.60 -9.50
C MET A 65 25.81 -9.41 -8.66
N ILE A 66 26.24 -10.54 -9.20
CA ILE A 66 27.44 -11.23 -8.74
C ILE A 66 28.53 -11.03 -9.80
N LYS A 67 29.69 -10.56 -9.39
CA LYS A 67 30.89 -10.53 -10.22
C LYS A 67 31.82 -11.64 -9.72
N TYR A 68 32.00 -12.67 -10.53
CA TYR A 68 32.82 -13.82 -10.19
C TYR A 68 34.32 -13.52 -10.34
N ALA A 69 35.12 -14.32 -9.66
CA ALA A 69 36.58 -14.33 -9.74
C ALA A 69 37.11 -14.42 -11.19
N ASN A 70 36.43 -15.19 -12.03
CA ASN A 70 36.78 -15.37 -13.45
C ASN A 70 36.40 -14.17 -14.34
N GLY A 71 35.88 -13.08 -13.76
CA GLY A 71 35.47 -11.87 -14.44
C GLY A 71 34.06 -11.93 -15.05
N THR A 72 33.39 -13.09 -15.02
CA THR A 72 31.99 -13.21 -15.46
C THR A 72 31.07 -12.51 -14.47
N LYS A 73 29.94 -12.01 -14.97
CA LYS A 73 28.95 -11.29 -14.16
C LYS A 73 27.59 -11.93 -14.36
N GLU A 74 26.89 -12.21 -13.27
CA GLU A 74 25.51 -12.68 -13.29
C GLU A 74 24.64 -11.62 -12.64
N THR A 75 23.85 -10.95 -13.48
CA THR A 75 22.90 -9.94 -13.04
C THR A 75 21.57 -10.60 -12.75
N PHE A 76 21.07 -10.44 -11.53
CA PHE A 76 19.75 -10.91 -11.15
C PHE A 76 18.75 -9.80 -11.48
N GLY A 77 18.40 -9.73 -12.77
CA GLY A 77 17.40 -8.82 -13.32
C GLY A 77 15.99 -9.42 -13.27
N ALA A 78 14.97 -8.56 -13.24
CA ALA A 78 13.57 -8.91 -13.49
C ALA A 78 13.41 -9.81 -14.75
N PRO A 79 12.30 -10.58 -14.87
CA PRO A 79 12.14 -11.65 -15.87
C PRO A 79 12.55 -11.24 -17.29
N PRO A 80 13.07 -12.20 -18.09
CA PRO A 80 13.80 -11.93 -19.33
C PRO A 80 12.98 -11.16 -20.35
N ALA A 81 13.62 -10.19 -21.00
CA ALA A 81 13.10 -9.51 -22.19
C ALA A 81 12.96 -10.52 -23.34
N VAL A 82 11.73 -10.65 -23.86
CA VAL A 82 11.39 -11.50 -24.99
C VAL A 82 12.00 -10.92 -26.29
N PRO A 83 12.54 -11.74 -27.21
CA PRO A 83 13.02 -11.27 -28.51
C PRO A 83 11.87 -10.62 -29.29
N SER A 84 12.13 -9.47 -29.93
CA SER A 84 11.20 -8.84 -30.87
C SER A 84 10.97 -9.74 -32.08
N ALA A 85 9.92 -10.56 -32.03
CA ALA A 85 9.30 -11.18 -33.19
C ALA A 85 8.05 -10.36 -33.55
N SER A 86 8.09 -9.77 -34.75
CA SER A 86 6.95 -9.44 -35.63
C SER A 86 5.56 -9.26 -34.98
N ALA A 87 5.12 -8.00 -34.97
CA ALA A 87 3.73 -7.52 -34.96
C ALA A 87 2.65 -8.58 -34.69
N SER A 88 2.51 -8.94 -33.41
CA SER A 88 1.25 -9.47 -32.89
C SER A 88 0.70 -8.37 -31.99
N SER A 89 -0.52 -7.92 -32.26
CA SER A 89 -1.24 -6.95 -31.44
C SER A 89 -1.31 -7.50 -30.01
N VAL A 90 -0.37 -7.09 -29.15
CA VAL A 90 -0.45 -7.33 -27.72
C VAL A 90 -1.78 -6.68 -27.31
N PRO A 91 -2.77 -7.44 -26.80
CA PRO A 91 -3.89 -6.79 -26.16
C PRO A 91 -3.28 -5.92 -25.07
N ILE A 92 -3.42 -4.59 -25.20
CA ILE A 92 -3.02 -3.65 -24.18
C ILE A 92 -3.87 -4.00 -22.97
N TYR A 93 -3.35 -4.85 -22.09
CA TYR A 93 -3.92 -5.00 -20.77
C TYR A 93 -3.76 -3.64 -20.12
N PRO A 94 -4.86 -2.96 -19.75
CA PRO A 94 -4.74 -1.73 -19.00
C PRO A 94 -3.87 -2.02 -17.78
N PRO A 95 -2.97 -1.09 -17.38
CA PRO A 95 -2.13 -1.30 -16.22
C PRO A 95 -3.02 -1.72 -15.05
N VAL A 96 -2.68 -2.82 -14.37
CA VAL A 96 -3.36 -3.24 -13.14
C VAL A 96 -3.34 -2.04 -12.22
N GLN A 97 -4.52 -1.43 -12.00
CA GLN A 97 -4.61 -0.24 -11.19
C GLN A 97 -4.17 -0.58 -9.79
N GLN A 98 -3.14 0.12 -9.33
CA GLN A 98 -2.67 0.01 -7.97
C GLN A 98 -3.85 0.24 -7.01
N GLU A 99 -4.06 -0.73 -6.11
CA GLU A 99 -4.93 -0.57 -4.94
C GLU A 99 -4.40 0.59 -4.10
N ILE A 100 -4.97 1.77 -4.28
CA ILE A 100 -4.64 2.92 -3.45
C ILE A 100 -5.47 2.81 -2.19
N LYS A 101 -4.81 2.59 -1.06
CA LYS A 101 -5.39 2.63 0.27
C LYS A 101 -5.32 4.06 0.81
N LEU A 102 -6.47 4.68 1.00
CA LEU A 102 -6.59 5.98 1.65
C LEU A 102 -7.23 5.76 3.01
N GLY A 103 -6.87 6.62 3.96
CA GLY A 103 -7.52 6.62 5.25
C GLY A 103 -7.30 7.92 5.98
N GLY A 104 -8.25 8.30 6.81
CA GLY A 104 -8.14 9.54 7.56
C GLY A 104 -9.27 9.74 8.59
N PRO A 105 -9.05 10.66 9.53
CA PRO A 105 -10.04 10.99 10.54
C PRO A 105 -11.30 11.60 9.92
N ARG A 106 -12.42 11.32 10.57
CA ARG A 106 -13.72 11.94 10.31
C ARG A 106 -14.22 12.64 11.56
N LEU A 107 -14.77 13.83 11.38
CA LEU A 107 -15.47 14.60 12.39
C LEU A 107 -16.78 15.10 11.78
N GLY A 108 -17.83 15.14 12.57
CA GLY A 108 -19.10 15.67 12.09
C GLY A 108 -20.20 15.55 13.11
N PHE A 109 -21.42 15.41 12.62
CA PHE A 109 -22.58 15.23 13.47
C PHE A 109 -23.64 14.35 12.80
N THR A 110 -24.52 13.81 13.63
CA THR A 110 -25.71 13.06 13.22
C THR A 110 -26.94 13.67 13.82
N ILE A 111 -27.99 13.73 13.01
CA ILE A 111 -29.35 14.02 13.45
C ILE A 111 -30.17 12.74 13.30
N ILE A 112 -30.83 12.34 14.38
CA ILE A 112 -31.74 11.20 14.44
C ILE A 112 -33.17 11.76 14.44
N GLY A 113 -33.99 11.29 13.50
CA GLY A 113 -35.38 11.69 13.36
C GLY A 113 -36.35 10.52 13.56
N GLY A 114 -37.61 10.85 13.84
CA GLY A 114 -38.69 9.87 14.04
C GLY A 114 -38.71 9.25 15.43
N ALA A 115 -39.54 8.22 15.62
CA ALA A 115 -39.69 7.52 16.89
C ALA A 115 -38.42 6.77 17.33
N GLN A 116 -37.48 6.50 16.41
CA GLN A 116 -36.15 6.00 16.75
C GLN A 116 -35.39 6.93 17.73
N ALA A 117 -35.59 8.26 17.63
CA ALA A 117 -34.93 9.21 18.52
C ALA A 117 -35.42 9.05 19.97
N ASN A 118 -36.75 8.93 20.16
CA ASN A 118 -37.34 8.70 21.47
C ASN A 118 -36.84 7.39 22.09
N ARG A 119 -36.79 6.32 21.30
CA ARG A 119 -36.28 5.02 21.76
C ARG A 119 -34.84 5.09 22.25
N LEU A 120 -33.97 5.81 21.53
CA LEU A 120 -32.57 5.98 21.93
C LEU A 120 -32.43 6.86 23.18
N GLN A 121 -33.30 7.86 23.34
CA GLN A 121 -33.37 8.67 24.54
C GLN A 121 -33.81 7.82 25.74
N ASP A 122 -34.87 7.03 25.60
CA ASP A 122 -35.45 6.25 26.71
C ASP A 122 -34.53 5.09 27.15
N GLU A 123 -33.90 4.40 26.20
CA GLU A 123 -33.06 3.22 26.49
C GLU A 123 -31.60 3.58 26.84
N PHE A 124 -31.04 4.62 26.22
CA PHE A 124 -29.62 4.93 26.30
C PHE A 124 -29.29 6.36 26.76
N ASP A 125 -30.31 7.19 27.01
CA ASP A 125 -30.20 8.61 27.36
C ASP A 125 -29.35 9.38 26.33
N VAL A 126 -29.67 9.15 25.05
CA VAL A 126 -28.98 9.71 23.89
C VAL A 126 -29.91 10.71 23.18
N ASN A 127 -29.49 11.98 23.12
CA ASN A 127 -30.25 13.00 22.41
C ASN A 127 -30.23 12.81 20.88
N PRO A 128 -31.21 13.39 20.15
CA PRO A 128 -31.31 13.24 18.70
C PRO A 128 -30.16 13.87 17.91
N PHE A 129 -29.42 14.82 18.49
CA PHE A 129 -28.23 15.44 17.88
C PHE A 129 -26.99 14.87 18.54
N LEU A 130 -26.05 14.37 17.73
CA LEU A 130 -24.81 13.75 18.19
C LEU A 130 -23.63 14.34 17.45
N THR A 131 -22.59 14.77 18.16
CA THR A 131 -21.28 14.94 17.49
C THR A 131 -20.69 13.57 17.21
N GLN A 132 -19.92 13.44 16.13
CA GLN A 132 -19.29 12.19 15.73
C GLN A 132 -17.81 12.37 15.42
N PHE A 133 -17.02 11.40 15.84
CA PHE A 133 -15.62 11.26 15.48
C PHE A 133 -15.34 9.82 15.04
N GLY A 134 -14.43 9.62 14.10
CA GLY A 134 -13.92 8.31 13.82
C GLY A 134 -12.93 8.31 12.67
N TRP A 135 -12.89 7.21 11.94
CA TRP A 135 -11.95 7.03 10.84
C TRP A 135 -12.67 6.45 9.64
N GLN A 136 -12.26 6.86 8.45
CA GLN A 136 -12.67 6.22 7.21
C GLN A 136 -11.45 5.54 6.60
N PHE A 137 -11.61 4.28 6.24
CA PHE A 137 -10.65 3.51 5.46
C PHE A 137 -11.25 3.27 4.08
N GLU A 138 -10.51 3.58 3.03
CA GLU A 138 -10.93 3.43 1.64
C GLU A 138 -9.93 2.55 0.89
N THR A 139 -10.43 1.51 0.25
CA THR A 139 -9.69 0.69 -0.72
C THR A 139 -10.28 0.92 -2.10
N ARG A 140 -9.45 1.36 -3.05
CA ARG A 140 -9.86 1.47 -4.45
C ARG A 140 -9.70 0.13 -5.17
N LEU A 141 -10.79 -0.38 -5.72
CA LEU A 141 -10.82 -1.67 -6.43
C LEU A 141 -10.40 -1.54 -7.90
N PHE A 142 -10.86 -0.49 -8.58
CA PHE A 142 -10.54 -0.24 -9.99
C PHE A 142 -10.72 1.24 -10.33
N THR A 143 -10.22 1.64 -11.49
CA THR A 143 -10.44 2.93 -12.13
C THR A 143 -10.64 2.71 -13.64
N THR A 144 -11.63 3.33 -14.26
CA THR A 144 -11.79 3.21 -15.71
C THR A 144 -10.95 4.28 -16.42
N ALA A 145 -10.72 4.13 -17.72
CA ALA A 145 -10.08 5.17 -18.52
C ALA A 145 -10.84 6.52 -18.45
N GLY A 146 -12.16 6.48 -18.21
CA GLY A 146 -13.00 7.66 -17.98
C GLY A 146 -12.94 8.24 -16.56
N GLY A 147 -12.06 7.71 -15.70
CA GLY A 147 -11.85 8.19 -14.32
C GLY A 147 -12.96 7.80 -13.33
N LEU A 148 -13.86 6.87 -13.69
CA LEU A 148 -14.79 6.26 -12.75
C LEU A 148 -14.04 5.23 -11.91
N SER A 149 -14.12 5.29 -10.59
CA SER A 149 -13.45 4.34 -9.69
C SER A 149 -14.44 3.62 -8.79
N GLY A 150 -14.23 2.32 -8.57
CA GLY A 150 -14.93 1.53 -7.55
C GLY A 150 -14.19 1.57 -6.22
N LEU A 151 -14.92 1.78 -5.13
CA LEU A 151 -14.39 1.94 -3.78
C LEU A 151 -15.05 0.96 -2.81
N VAL A 152 -14.28 0.49 -1.85
CA VAL A 152 -14.76 -0.18 -0.64
C VAL A 152 -14.34 0.68 0.54
N GLU A 153 -15.29 1.06 1.38
CA GLU A 153 -15.06 1.91 2.53
C GLU A 153 -15.53 1.23 3.82
N ILE A 154 -14.75 1.40 4.88
CA ILE A 154 -15.10 1.00 6.24
C ILE A 154 -15.01 2.23 7.13
N VAL A 155 -16.10 2.56 7.83
CA VAL A 155 -16.24 3.79 8.59
C VAL A 155 -16.70 3.49 10.02
N PRO A 156 -15.78 3.17 10.95
CA PRO A 156 -16.06 3.17 12.39
C PRO A 156 -16.16 4.61 12.92
N LEU A 157 -17.24 4.89 13.65
CA LEU A 157 -17.50 6.16 14.31
C LEU A 157 -17.93 5.95 15.76
N VAL A 158 -17.63 6.94 16.60
CA VAL A 158 -18.14 7.11 17.95
C VAL A 158 -18.81 8.48 18.00
N GLY A 159 -20.04 8.54 18.54
CA GLY A 159 -20.73 9.81 18.76
C GLY A 159 -21.35 9.96 20.13
N GLY A 160 -21.93 11.14 20.38
CA GLY A 160 -22.58 11.46 21.67
C GLY A 160 -21.62 11.91 22.76
N LEU A 161 -20.35 12.21 22.42
CA LEU A 161 -19.35 12.59 23.42
C LEU A 161 -19.67 13.95 24.07
N GLU A 162 -20.35 14.84 23.35
CA GLU A 162 -20.82 16.15 23.85
C GLU A 162 -21.83 16.05 25.00
N GLN A 163 -22.49 14.91 25.13
CA GLN A 163 -23.47 14.61 26.17
C GLN A 163 -22.97 13.52 27.15
N GLY A 164 -21.68 13.18 27.11
CA GLY A 164 -21.09 12.16 27.97
C GLY A 164 -21.51 10.73 27.62
N ARG A 165 -21.96 10.48 26.39
CA ARG A 165 -22.41 9.17 25.91
C ARG A 165 -21.42 8.57 24.90
N PHE A 166 -21.31 7.26 24.90
CA PHE A 166 -20.53 6.50 23.91
C PHE A 166 -21.48 5.78 22.95
N VAL A 167 -21.70 6.36 21.77
CA VAL A 167 -22.61 5.82 20.74
C VAL A 167 -21.78 5.29 19.57
N PRO A 168 -21.42 3.99 19.54
CA PRO A 168 -20.65 3.41 18.46
C PRO A 168 -21.50 3.17 17.21
N SER A 169 -20.89 3.32 16.04
CA SER A 169 -21.43 2.84 14.77
C SER A 169 -20.32 2.40 13.82
N ILE A 170 -20.66 1.48 12.92
CA ILE A 170 -19.76 1.04 11.86
C ILE A 170 -20.55 0.90 10.57
N SER A 171 -19.97 1.44 9.48
CA SER A 171 -20.50 1.29 8.13
C SER A 171 -19.50 0.57 7.25
N GLY A 172 -19.99 -0.38 6.45
CA GLY A 172 -19.28 -0.88 5.27
C GLY A 172 -19.99 -0.36 4.03
N ILE A 173 -19.27 0.25 3.10
CA ILE A 173 -19.86 0.95 1.95
C ILE A 173 -19.16 0.49 0.68
N LEU A 174 -19.94 0.09 -0.31
CA LEU A 174 -19.49 -0.08 -1.68
C LEU A 174 -19.84 1.19 -2.45
N GLY A 175 -18.84 1.83 -3.04
CA GLY A 175 -18.96 3.16 -3.62
C GLY A 175 -18.43 3.28 -5.04
N LEU A 176 -18.85 4.36 -5.70
CA LEU A 176 -18.37 4.80 -6.99
C LEU A 176 -17.93 6.26 -6.89
N ARG A 177 -16.72 6.57 -7.36
CA ARG A 177 -16.17 7.93 -7.47
C ARG A 177 -16.01 8.32 -8.92
N ARG A 178 -16.56 9.46 -9.33
CA ARG A 178 -16.38 10.02 -10.68
C ARG A 178 -15.11 10.89 -10.75
N ALA A 179 -14.57 11.12 -11.95
CA ALA A 179 -13.33 11.88 -12.16
C ALA A 179 -13.30 13.30 -11.53
N ARG A 180 -14.46 13.91 -11.30
CA ARG A 180 -14.62 15.22 -10.63
C ARG A 180 -14.61 15.15 -9.10
N GLY A 181 -14.34 13.98 -8.51
CA GLY A 181 -14.28 13.79 -7.06
C GLY A 181 -15.64 13.64 -6.37
N PHE A 182 -16.75 13.51 -7.12
CA PHE A 182 -18.05 13.18 -6.55
C PHE A 182 -18.15 11.68 -6.28
N GLU A 183 -18.68 11.30 -5.13
CA GLU A 183 -18.78 9.93 -4.61
C GLU A 183 -20.22 9.58 -4.23
N PHE A 184 -20.63 8.34 -4.52
CA PHE A 184 -21.85 7.75 -3.99
C PHE A 184 -21.56 6.34 -3.53
N GLY A 185 -22.25 5.85 -2.50
CA GLY A 185 -22.10 4.48 -2.05
C GLY A 185 -23.28 3.98 -1.23
N VAL A 186 -23.37 2.66 -1.13
CA VAL A 186 -24.40 1.96 -0.35
C VAL A 186 -23.76 0.80 0.40
N GLY A 187 -24.26 0.50 1.59
CA GLY A 187 -23.92 -0.74 2.27
C GLY A 187 -24.51 -0.84 3.67
N PRO A 188 -24.11 -1.83 4.47
CA PRO A 188 -24.62 -1.99 5.83
C PRO A 188 -24.12 -0.90 6.78
N ASN A 189 -24.96 -0.52 7.73
CA ASN A 189 -24.61 0.25 8.91
C ASN A 189 -25.12 -0.49 10.17
N LEU A 190 -24.26 -0.58 11.18
CA LEU A 190 -24.57 -1.16 12.48
C LEU A 190 -24.32 -0.11 13.56
N SER A 191 -25.22 -0.03 14.54
CA SER A 191 -25.18 0.95 15.64
C SER A 191 -26.10 0.55 16.79
N LEU A 192 -26.09 1.30 17.89
CA LEU A 192 -27.09 1.16 18.98
C LEU A 192 -28.54 1.37 18.51
N ALA A 193 -28.73 2.12 17.43
CA ALA A 193 -30.03 2.36 16.84
C ALA A 193 -30.61 1.15 16.07
N GLY A 194 -29.79 0.12 15.84
CA GLY A 194 -30.08 -1.05 15.02
C GLY A 194 -29.15 -1.19 13.82
N ALA A 195 -29.43 -2.21 13.00
CA ALA A 195 -28.79 -2.45 11.71
C ALA A 195 -29.68 -1.94 10.56
N GLY A 196 -29.07 -1.41 9.50
CA GLY A 196 -29.78 -0.92 8.32
C GLY A 196 -28.85 -0.71 7.13
N LEU A 197 -29.40 -0.18 6.03
CA LEU A 197 -28.62 0.25 4.88
C LEU A 197 -28.24 1.72 5.02
N VAL A 198 -26.98 2.06 4.78
CA VAL A 198 -26.52 3.44 4.61
C VAL A 198 -26.45 3.79 3.13
N PHE A 199 -26.91 4.98 2.79
CA PHE A 199 -26.70 5.62 1.50
C PHE A 199 -25.79 6.82 1.74
N ALA A 200 -24.62 6.82 1.11
CA ALA A 200 -23.64 7.87 1.26
C ALA A 200 -23.47 8.62 -0.07
N ALA A 201 -23.31 9.93 0.02
CA ALA A 201 -22.88 10.78 -1.07
C ALA A 201 -21.82 11.76 -0.55
N GLY A 202 -20.86 12.12 -1.38
CA GLY A 202 -19.79 13.00 -0.92
C GLY A 202 -19.00 13.62 -2.04
N THR A 203 -18.10 14.50 -1.63
CA THR A 203 -17.10 15.10 -2.50
C THR A 203 -15.78 15.26 -1.75
N ASN A 204 -14.71 15.45 -2.49
CA ASN A 204 -13.38 15.62 -1.92
C ASN A 204 -12.71 16.87 -2.50
N PHE A 205 -12.29 17.78 -1.62
CA PHE A 205 -11.52 18.97 -1.99
C PHE A 205 -10.02 18.68 -1.80
N THR A 206 -9.23 18.88 -2.84
CA THR A 206 -7.77 18.67 -2.75
C THR A 206 -7.04 20.00 -2.72
N SER A 207 -6.13 20.18 -1.76
CA SER A 207 -5.24 21.35 -1.66
C SER A 207 -3.84 20.91 -1.20
N GLN A 208 -2.82 21.26 -1.97
CA GLN A 208 -1.40 21.01 -1.63
C GLN A 208 -1.07 19.56 -1.24
N GLY A 209 -1.70 18.57 -1.90
CA GLY A 209 -1.49 17.14 -1.62
C GLY A 209 -2.33 16.59 -0.45
N LEU A 210 -3.06 17.44 0.26
CA LEU A 210 -4.08 17.06 1.24
C LEU A 210 -5.45 16.98 0.59
N ASN A 211 -6.24 16.02 1.05
CA ASN A 211 -7.63 15.83 0.66
C ASN A 211 -8.53 16.17 1.85
N PHE A 212 -9.63 16.86 1.61
CA PHE A 212 -10.64 17.25 2.58
C PHE A 212 -12.01 16.73 2.15
N PRO A 213 -12.36 15.49 2.51
CA PRO A 213 -13.61 14.90 2.09
C PRO A 213 -14.77 15.41 2.92
N VAL A 214 -15.92 15.55 2.27
CA VAL A 214 -17.21 15.92 2.85
C VAL A 214 -18.24 14.89 2.42
N ASN A 215 -18.85 14.20 3.38
CA ASN A 215 -19.76 13.10 3.14
C ASN A 215 -21.08 13.34 3.88
N VAL A 216 -22.19 13.13 3.19
CA VAL A 216 -23.53 13.01 3.77
C VAL A 216 -23.91 11.54 3.74
N ALA A 217 -24.39 11.02 4.86
CA ALA A 217 -24.86 9.64 4.98
C ALA A 217 -26.30 9.62 5.51
N LEU A 218 -27.15 8.81 4.90
CA LEU A 218 -28.53 8.62 5.30
C LEU A 218 -28.78 7.14 5.62
N VAL A 219 -29.32 6.85 6.79
CA VAL A 219 -29.66 5.51 7.25
C VAL A 219 -31.14 5.49 7.63
N PRO A 220 -32.03 4.98 6.77
CA PRO A 220 -33.42 4.75 7.14
C PRO A 220 -33.49 3.55 8.09
N GLY A 221 -34.35 3.67 9.11
CA GLY A 221 -34.70 2.59 10.04
C GLY A 221 -36.19 2.34 10.02
N ARG A 222 -36.65 1.36 10.81
CA ARG A 222 -38.07 0.98 10.89
C ARG A 222 -38.97 2.15 11.26
N ASP A 223 -38.55 2.97 12.22
CA ASP A 223 -39.38 4.01 12.84
C ASP A 223 -38.70 5.39 12.81
N GLY A 224 -37.75 5.61 11.90
CA GLY A 224 -36.97 6.84 11.86
C GLY A 224 -35.90 6.87 10.79
N VAL A 225 -35.13 7.95 10.79
CA VAL A 225 -34.02 8.16 9.85
C VAL A 225 -32.86 8.79 10.58
N ARG A 226 -31.64 8.44 10.17
CA ARG A 226 -30.42 9.11 10.64
C ARG A 226 -29.74 9.77 9.47
N VAL A 227 -29.36 11.03 9.67
CA VAL A 227 -28.62 11.80 8.68
C VAL A 227 -27.32 12.27 9.33
N SER A 228 -26.20 11.86 8.77
CA SER A 228 -24.87 12.30 9.20
C SER A 228 -24.24 13.21 8.17
N LEU A 229 -23.56 14.24 8.64
CA LEU A 229 -22.65 15.06 7.84
C LEU A 229 -21.25 14.91 8.45
N LEU A 230 -20.31 14.43 7.64
CA LEU A 230 -18.95 14.11 8.03
C LEU A 230 -17.96 14.90 7.17
N PHE A 231 -16.92 15.39 7.81
CA PHE A 231 -15.79 16.07 7.19
C PHE A 231 -14.50 15.42 7.70
N GLY A 232 -13.38 15.66 7.04
CA GLY A 232 -12.11 15.22 7.57
C GLY A 232 -10.96 15.57 6.66
N PHE A 233 -9.86 14.85 6.82
CA PHE A 233 -8.72 14.98 5.94
C PHE A 233 -8.04 13.64 5.70
N ASN A 234 -7.40 13.48 4.55
CA ASN A 234 -6.45 12.40 4.31
C ASN A 234 -5.33 12.88 3.38
N SER A 235 -4.24 12.13 3.32
CA SER A 235 -3.14 12.36 2.39
C SER A 235 -2.81 11.05 1.70
N ARG A 236 -2.40 11.12 0.43
CA ARG A 236 -1.76 9.98 -0.21
C ARG A 236 -0.42 9.76 0.49
N LYS A 237 -0.17 8.56 1.02
CA LYS A 237 1.18 8.16 1.39
C LYS A 237 1.95 7.91 0.09
N ASN A 238 3.06 8.64 -0.08
CA ASN A 238 4.04 8.35 -1.12
C ASN A 238 4.76 7.04 -0.82
#